data_AF-A0A321LX61-F1
#
_entry.id   AF-A0A321LX61-F1
#
_cell.length_a   1.000
_cell.length_b   1.000
_cell.length_c   1.000
_cell.angle_alpha   90.00
_cell.angle_beta   90.00
_cell.angle_gamma   90.00
#
_symmetry.space_group_name_H-M   'P 1'
#
loop_
_entity.id
_entity.type
_entity.pdbx_description
1 polymer ?
#
loop_
_entity_poly.entity_id
_entity_poly.type
_entity_poly.pdbx_seq_one_letter_code
_entity_poly.pdbx_strand_id
1 'polypeptide(L)'
;MPHRIYRSASDFRRALEDRLQDIAKREAVDLQRIRREVAFDRLLIRLFRGERPEKLPWALKGGYAMELRIQSARATKDIDLTVRITGSADVANDALLQKLQESAAVDAA
;
A
#
# COMPACT_ATOMS: atom_id res chain seq x y z
N MET A 1 5.09 8.83 -19.35
CA MET A 1 4.21 7.68 -19.67
C MET A 1 2.94 8.23 -20.29
N PRO A 2 2.48 7.72 -21.45
CA PRO A 2 1.21 8.19 -22.03
C PRO A 2 0.06 7.91 -21.06
N HIS A 3 -0.86 8.88 -20.92
CA HIS A 3 -2.06 8.73 -20.12
C HIS A 3 -2.98 7.68 -20.78
N ARG A 4 -3.14 6.51 -20.15
CA ARG A 4 -4.01 5.45 -20.66
C ARG A 4 -5.39 5.59 -20.04
N ILE A 5 -6.39 5.84 -20.88
CA ILE A 5 -7.80 5.89 -20.47
C ILE A 5 -8.40 4.49 -20.65
N TYR A 6 -8.96 3.94 -19.58
CA TYR A 6 -9.66 2.64 -19.60
C TYR A 6 -11.17 2.88 -19.61
N ARG A 7 -11.92 2.12 -20.40
CA ARG A 7 -13.38 2.30 -20.54
C ARG A 7 -14.16 1.89 -19.29
N SER A 8 -13.58 1.04 -18.45
CA SER A 8 -14.21 0.51 -17.24
C SER A 8 -13.17 0.10 -16.20
N ALA A 9 -13.60 -0.03 -14.94
CA ALA A 9 -12.75 -0.57 -13.86
C ALA A 9 -12.28 -2.00 -14.15
N SER A 10 -13.10 -2.82 -14.83
CA SER A 10 -12.71 -4.16 -15.29
C SER A 10 -11.63 -4.12 -16.37
N ASP A 11 -11.72 -3.17 -17.31
CA ASP A 11 -10.70 -2.99 -18.35
C ASP A 11 -9.36 -2.54 -17.73
N PHE A 12 -9.41 -1.63 -16.75
CA PHE A 12 -8.23 -1.25 -15.97
C PHE A 12 -7.63 -2.45 -15.22
N ARG A 13 -8.46 -3.23 -14.51
CA ARG A 13 -8.00 -4.40 -13.75
C ARG A 13 -7.32 -5.42 -14.66
N ARG A 14 -7.89 -5.72 -15.83
CA ARG A 14 -7.29 -6.63 -16.80
C ARG A 14 -5.94 -6.11 -17.28
N ALA A 15 -5.86 -4.85 -17.69
CA ALA A 15 -4.61 -4.26 -18.16
C ALA A 15 -3.52 -4.18 -17.08
N LEU A 16 -3.90 -3.93 -15.82
CA LEU A 16 -2.98 -4.00 -14.69
C LEU A 16 -2.47 -5.44 -14.53
N GLU A 17 -3.37 -6.40 -14.50
CA GLU A 17 -3.05 -7.81 -14.31
C GLU A 17 -2.14 -8.37 -15.41
N ASP A 18 -2.42 -8.07 -16.67
CA ASP A 18 -1.58 -8.45 -17.81
C ASP A 18 -0.14 -7.92 -17.62
N ARG A 19 -0.01 -6.66 -17.19
CA ARG A 19 1.29 -6.05 -16.92
C ARG A 19 2.02 -6.71 -15.76
N LEU A 20 1.31 -7.07 -14.67
CA LEU A 20 1.92 -7.77 -13.54
C LEU A 20 2.40 -9.17 -13.93
N GLN A 21 1.65 -9.87 -14.78
CA GLN A 21 2.05 -11.18 -15.32
C GLN A 21 3.30 -11.08 -16.19
N ASP A 22 3.40 -10.06 -17.05
CA ASP A 22 4.57 -9.84 -17.89
C ASP A 22 5.82 -9.54 -17.04
N ILE A 23 5.67 -8.70 -16.00
CA ILE A 23 6.76 -8.41 -15.05
C ILE A 23 7.18 -9.69 -14.31
N ALA A 24 6.23 -10.44 -13.77
CA ALA A 24 6.49 -11.68 -13.04
C ALA A 24 7.28 -12.69 -13.87
N LYS A 25 6.88 -12.89 -15.14
CA LYS A 25 7.56 -13.78 -16.09
C LYS A 25 8.96 -13.29 -16.42
N ARG A 26 9.10 -12.00 -16.74
CA ARG A 26 10.38 -11.41 -17.14
C ARG A 26 11.42 -11.44 -16.03
N GLU A 27 10.98 -11.20 -14.79
CA GLU A 27 11.86 -11.10 -13.62
C GLU A 27 11.98 -12.42 -12.85
N ALA A 28 11.29 -13.47 -13.31
CA ALA A 28 11.24 -14.80 -12.68
C ALA A 28 10.86 -14.74 -11.18
N VAL A 29 9.88 -13.89 -10.84
CA VAL A 29 9.37 -13.71 -9.48
C VAL A 29 7.93 -14.20 -9.36
N ASP A 30 7.50 -14.50 -8.13
CA ASP A 30 6.12 -14.86 -7.83
C ASP A 30 5.16 -13.70 -8.13
N LEU A 31 4.17 -13.93 -9.00
CA LEU A 31 3.12 -12.98 -9.32
C LEU A 31 2.38 -12.46 -8.09
N GLN A 32 2.16 -13.31 -7.08
CA GLN A 32 1.49 -12.90 -5.84
C GLN A 32 2.33 -11.90 -5.04
N ARG A 33 3.66 -11.95 -5.16
CA ARG A 33 4.55 -10.97 -4.54
C ARG A 33 4.32 -9.59 -5.16
N ILE A 34 4.37 -9.48 -6.49
CA ILE A 34 4.19 -8.20 -7.18
C ILE A 34 2.77 -7.66 -6.97
N ARG A 35 1.74 -8.52 -6.95
CA ARG A 35 0.36 -8.11 -6.63
C ARG A 35 0.27 -7.50 -5.22
N ARG A 36 0.95 -8.09 -4.23
CA ARG A 36 1.01 -7.54 -2.86
C ARG A 36 1.78 -6.23 -2.82
N GLU A 37 2.91 -6.14 -3.50
CA GLU A 37 3.69 -4.89 -3.60
C GLU A 37 2.83 -3.75 -4.14
N VAL A 38 2.11 -3.98 -5.26
CA VAL A 38 1.19 -2.97 -5.81
C VAL A 38 0.09 -2.60 -4.81
N ALA A 39 -0.52 -3.57 -4.13
CA ALA A 39 -1.57 -3.28 -3.15
C ALA A 39 -1.05 -2.50 -1.94
N PHE A 40 0.10 -2.89 -1.39
CA PHE A 40 0.73 -2.25 -0.24
C PHE A 40 1.25 -0.87 -0.59
N ASP A 41 1.91 -0.69 -1.73
CA ASP A 41 2.37 0.61 -2.18
C ASP A 41 1.20 1.56 -2.40
N ARG A 42 0.12 1.09 -3.04
CA ARG A 42 -1.09 1.92 -3.22
C ARG A 42 -1.73 2.29 -1.89
N LEU A 43 -1.75 1.39 -0.89
CA LEU A 43 -2.21 1.73 0.45
C LEU A 43 -1.29 2.76 1.13
N LEU A 44 0.02 2.55 1.08
CA LEU A 44 1.00 3.44 1.71
C LEU A 44 0.97 4.84 1.11
N ILE A 45 0.83 4.98 -0.21
CA ILE A 45 0.72 6.32 -0.82
C ILE A 45 -0.49 7.09 -0.25
N ARG A 46 -1.61 6.40 0.05
CA ARG A 46 -2.79 7.02 0.65
C ARG A 46 -2.56 7.40 2.11
N LEU A 47 -2.02 6.46 2.90
CA LEU A 47 -1.76 6.69 4.33
C LEU A 47 -0.72 7.78 4.58
N PHE A 48 0.25 7.92 3.68
CA PHE A 48 1.32 8.91 3.76
C PHE A 48 1.05 10.14 2.87
N ARG A 49 -0.20 10.33 2.42
CA ARG A 49 -0.62 11.52 1.65
C ARG A 49 -0.71 12.74 2.59
N GLY A 50 0.32 13.57 2.63
CA GLY A 50 0.33 14.82 3.39
C GLY A 50 1.63 15.59 3.23
N GLU A 51 1.58 16.92 3.39
CA GLU A 51 2.71 17.82 3.05
C GLU A 51 3.92 17.69 3.98
N ARG A 52 3.78 17.05 5.16
CA ARG A 52 4.81 17.04 6.20
C ARG A 52 4.91 15.73 6.97
N PRO A 53 6.06 15.02 6.93
CA PRO A 53 6.26 13.74 7.63
C PRO A 53 5.99 13.77 9.13
N GLU A 54 6.28 14.89 9.80
CA GLU A 54 6.09 15.05 11.25
C GLU A 54 4.60 15.03 11.68
N LYS A 55 3.69 15.30 10.74
CA LYS A 55 2.24 15.29 10.96
C LYS A 55 1.59 13.96 10.60
N LEU A 56 2.33 13.02 10.00
CA LEU A 56 1.79 11.71 9.65
C LEU A 56 1.67 10.86 10.91
N PRO A 57 0.46 10.33 11.22
CA PRO A 57 0.26 9.51 12.40
C PRO A 57 0.82 8.10 12.22
N TRP A 58 1.03 7.67 10.97
CA TRP A 58 1.41 6.32 10.57
C TRP A 58 2.93 6.14 10.48
N ALA A 59 3.43 5.00 10.94
CA ALA A 59 4.79 4.53 10.74
C ALA A 59 4.77 3.09 10.21
N LEU A 60 5.40 2.86 9.05
CA LEU A 60 5.58 1.53 8.47
C LEU A 60 6.71 0.79 9.19
N LYS A 61 6.45 -0.47 9.56
CA LYS A 61 7.42 -1.36 10.21
C LYS A 61 7.32 -2.79 9.64
N GLY A 62 8.01 -3.72 10.28
CA GLY A 62 7.89 -5.15 9.99
C GLY A 62 8.49 -5.56 8.65
N GLY A 63 8.01 -6.69 8.12
CA GLY A 63 8.59 -7.34 6.95
C GLY A 63 8.56 -6.47 5.70
N TYR A 64 7.44 -5.80 5.43
CA TYR A 64 7.30 -4.97 4.23
C TYR A 64 8.20 -3.73 4.28
N ALA A 65 8.44 -3.16 5.48
CA ALA A 65 9.41 -2.08 5.64
C ALA A 65 10.84 -2.49 5.29
N MET A 66 11.18 -3.77 5.52
CA MET A 66 12.47 -4.35 5.15
C MET A 66 12.53 -4.63 3.65
N GLU A 67 11.46 -5.14 3.03
CA GLU A 67 11.40 -5.35 1.57
C GLU A 67 11.64 -4.06 0.78
N LEU A 68 11.10 -2.94 1.23
CA LEU A 68 11.35 -1.63 0.60
C LEU A 68 12.81 -1.15 0.72
N ARG A 69 13.57 -1.66 1.71
CA ARG A 69 14.93 -1.19 2.02
C ARG A 69 16.02 -2.16 1.58
N ILE A 70 15.72 -3.45 1.52
CA ILE A 70 16.67 -4.54 1.32
C ILE A 70 16.17 -5.41 0.19
N GLN A 71 16.87 -5.37 -0.94
CA GLN A 71 16.50 -6.11 -2.15
C GLN A 71 16.40 -7.63 -1.92
N SER A 72 17.20 -8.18 -1.01
CA SER A 72 17.21 -9.61 -0.67
C SER A 72 16.25 -10.00 0.45
N ALA A 73 15.42 -9.08 0.96
CA ALA A 73 14.45 -9.40 2.00
C ALA A 73 13.42 -10.44 1.50
N ARG A 74 13.06 -11.35 2.42
CA ARG A 74 12.02 -12.35 2.20
C ARG A 74 10.66 -11.66 2.02
N ALA A 75 9.87 -12.14 1.07
CA ALA A 75 8.50 -11.70 0.88
C ALA A 75 7.63 -11.91 2.14
N THR A 76 6.86 -10.88 2.51
CA THR A 76 5.82 -10.93 3.54
C THR A 76 4.42 -10.92 2.91
N LYS A 77 3.45 -11.41 3.68
CA LYS A 77 2.03 -11.36 3.35
C LYS A 77 1.30 -10.25 4.10
N ASP A 78 1.96 -9.67 5.11
CA ASP A 78 1.37 -8.72 6.05
C ASP A 78 1.99 -7.34 5.88
N ILE A 79 1.20 -6.30 6.19
CA ILE A 79 1.64 -4.92 6.30
C ILE A 79 1.49 -4.45 7.74
N ASP A 80 2.61 -4.08 8.36
CA ASP A 80 2.64 -3.70 9.77
C ASP A 80 2.73 -2.18 9.90
N LEU A 81 1.73 -1.58 10.53
CA LEU A 81 1.67 -0.16 10.80
C LEU A 81 1.62 0.10 12.30
N THR A 82 2.33 1.12 12.76
CA THR A 82 2.14 1.72 14.08
C THR A 82 1.54 3.10 13.89
N VAL A 83 0.64 3.48 14.81
CA VAL A 83 -0.04 4.78 14.78
C VAL A 83 0.16 5.49 16.11
N ARG A 84 0.41 6.80 16.08
CA ARG A 84 0.40 7.64 17.28
C ARG A 84 -1.01 8.18 17.50
N ILE A 85 -1.71 7.63 18.50
CA ILE A 85 -3.04 8.09 18.95
C ILE A 85 -2.96 8.42 20.43
N THR A 86 -3.64 9.50 20.81
CA THR A 86 -3.79 9.97 22.19
C THR A 86 -5.21 9.67 22.69
N GLY A 87 -5.36 9.04 23.87
CA GLY A 87 -6.67 8.69 24.44
C GLY A 87 -6.66 7.39 25.23
N SER A 88 -7.78 7.02 25.86
CA SER A 88 -7.98 5.71 26.49
C SER A 88 -8.08 4.60 25.44
N ALA A 89 -7.75 3.35 25.80
CA ALA A 89 -7.60 2.25 24.85
C ALA A 89 -8.85 1.95 24.01
N ASP A 90 -10.05 1.99 24.61
CA ASP A 90 -11.30 1.68 23.89
C ASP A 90 -11.66 2.81 22.91
N VAL A 91 -11.57 4.06 23.34
CA VAL A 91 -11.75 5.24 22.46
C VAL A 91 -10.69 5.28 21.36
N ALA A 92 -9.48 4.79 21.65
CA ALA A 92 -8.39 4.74 20.69
C ALA A 92 -8.63 3.74 19.56
N ASN A 93 -9.36 2.63 19.78
CA ASN A 93 -9.63 1.63 18.74
C ASN A 93 -10.62 2.12 17.69
N ASP A 94 -11.74 2.72 18.12
CA ASP A 94 -12.72 3.28 17.18
C ASP A 94 -12.13 4.47 16.42
N ALA A 95 -11.39 5.34 17.13
CA ALA A 95 -10.67 6.44 16.51
C ALA A 95 -9.60 5.94 15.52
N LEU A 96 -8.92 4.83 15.83
CA LEU A 96 -7.96 4.19 14.93
C LEU A 96 -8.63 3.68 13.66
N LEU A 97 -9.73 2.93 13.80
CA LEU A 97 -10.46 2.39 12.65
C LEU A 97 -10.95 3.53 11.75
N GLN A 98 -11.57 4.55 12.34
CA GLN A 98 -12.03 5.72 11.60
C GLN A 98 -10.87 6.40 10.85
N LYS A 99 -9.75 6.66 11.54
CA LYS A 99 -8.58 7.31 10.94
C LYS A 99 -7.98 6.49 9.80
N LEU A 100 -7.96 5.16 9.93
CA LEU A 100 -7.50 4.25 8.90
C LEU A 100 -8.40 4.33 7.65
N GLN A 101 -9.72 4.26 7.85
CA GLN A 101 -10.70 4.35 6.77
C GLN A 101 -10.63 5.69 6.04
N GLU A 102 -10.57 6.80 6.77
CA GLU A 102 -10.43 8.15 6.20
C GLU A 102 -9.15 8.29 5.37
N SER A 103 -8.01 7.85 5.92
CA SER A 103 -6.72 7.93 5.23
C SER A 103 -6.68 7.04 3.98
N ALA A 104 -7.32 5.87 4.03
CA ALA A 104 -7.32 4.89 2.94
C ALA A 104 -8.41 5.15 1.87
N ALA A 105 -9.43 5.96 2.16
CA ALA A 105 -10.52 6.29 1.23
C ALA A 105 -10.09 7.21 0.10
N VAL A 106 -8.94 7.88 0.27
CA VAL A 106 -8.44 8.89 -0.64
C VAL A 106 -7.72 8.23 -1.82
N ASP A 107 -7.96 8.68 -3.05
CA ASP A 107 -7.19 8.17 -4.18
C ASP A 107 -5.79 8.80 -4.26
N ALA A 108 -4.81 7.91 -4.39
CA ALA A 108 -3.43 8.26 -4.69
C ALA A 108 -3.33 8.67 -6.17
N ALA A 109 -3.13 9.97 -6.41
CA ALA A 109 -2.91 10.57 -7.72
C ALA A 109 -1.65 10.02 -8.41
#